data_AF-A0A5C7IKE3-F1
#
_entry.id   AF-A0A5C7IKE3-F1
#
_cell.length_a   1.000
_cell.length_b   1.000
_cell.length_c   1.000
_cell.angle_alpha   90.00
_cell.angle_beta   90.00
_cell.angle_gamma   90.00
#
_symmetry.space_group_name_H-M   'P 1'
#
loop_
_entity.id
_entity.type
_entity.pdbx_description
1 polymer ?
#
loop_
_entity_poly.entity_id
_entity_poly.type
_entity_poly.pdbx_seq_one_letter_code
_entity_poly.pdbx_strand_id
1 'polypeptide(L)'
;MEKKSMMGWSVVLALAAIVVMVVSSANCVQTSITCPEAIDTIMPCKPFLVDGEDNPTPMCCKGLKRVKDMAITKPDRQLLCECFKQTGPAMGVNPKKAEALPGLCQVKFPFPIKFDIDCKKIAY
;
A
#
# COMPACT_ATOMS: atom_id res chain seq x y z
N MET A 1 43.93 31.58 -35.76
CA MET A 1 42.97 30.50 -36.10
C MET A 1 42.18 30.19 -34.84
N GLU A 2 41.06 30.87 -34.51
CA GLU A 2 40.54 30.73 -33.13
C GLU A 2 39.05 31.06 -32.95
N LYS A 3 38.22 30.85 -33.98
CA LYS A 3 36.75 31.06 -33.87
C LYS A 3 35.94 29.76 -33.87
N LYS A 4 36.59 28.59 -33.98
CA LYS A 4 35.90 27.30 -34.16
C LYS A 4 35.58 26.57 -32.85
N SER A 5 36.20 26.97 -31.73
CA SER A 5 36.16 26.21 -30.47
C SER A 5 35.28 26.79 -29.37
N MET A 6 34.39 27.74 -29.68
CA MET A 6 33.51 28.36 -28.67
C MET A 6 32.04 27.98 -28.82
N MET A 7 31.63 27.54 -30.02
CA MET A 7 30.25 27.08 -30.28
C MET A 7 30.02 25.64 -29.80
N GLY A 8 31.07 24.80 -29.79
CA GLY A 8 30.97 23.38 -29.43
C GLY A 8 30.70 23.15 -27.94
N TRP A 9 31.31 23.94 -27.05
CA TRP A 9 31.12 23.76 -25.60
C TRP A 9 29.73 24.19 -25.12
N SER A 10 29.17 25.26 -25.68
CA SER A 10 27.81 25.72 -25.36
C SER A 10 26.75 24.70 -25.79
N VAL A 11 26.96 24.00 -26.92
CA VAL A 11 26.07 22.94 -27.40
C VAL A 11 26.20 21.67 -26.54
N VAL A 12 27.41 21.29 -26.11
CA VAL A 12 27.61 20.13 -25.21
C VAL A 12 27.00 20.38 -23.83
N LEU A 13 27.15 21.59 -23.27
CA LEU A 13 26.53 21.97 -21.99
C LEU A 13 24.99 22.01 -22.08
N ALA A 14 24.43 22.52 -23.19
CA ALA A 14 23.00 22.53 -23.41
C ALA A 14 22.42 21.12 -23.58
N LEU A 15 23.11 20.22 -24.29
CA LEU A 15 22.68 18.82 -24.46
C LEU A 15 22.78 18.02 -23.16
N ALA A 16 23.82 18.24 -22.35
CA ALA A 16 23.95 17.58 -21.04
C ALA A 16 22.85 18.02 -20.05
N ALA A 17 22.45 19.31 -20.08
CA ALA A 17 21.35 19.80 -19.25
C ALA A 17 19.98 19.21 -19.64
N ILE A 18 19.76 18.92 -20.92
CA ILE A 18 18.50 18.32 -21.41
C ILE A 18 18.39 16.84 -21.03
N VAL A 19 19.50 16.09 -21.05
CA VAL A 19 19.50 14.67 -20.68
C VAL A 19 19.27 14.45 -19.17
N VAL A 20 19.71 15.38 -18.31
CA VAL A 20 19.53 15.27 -16.85
C VAL A 20 18.08 15.56 -16.41
N MET A 21 17.32 16.37 -17.15
CA MET A 21 15.90 16.64 -16.81
C MET A 21 14.97 15.47 -17.15
N VAL A 22 15.34 14.58 -18.07
CA VAL A 22 14.52 13.43 -18.47
C VAL A 22 14.54 12.30 -17.42
N VAL A 23 15.54 12.27 -16.53
CA VAL A 23 15.69 11.19 -15.52
C VAL A 23 14.95 11.47 -14.20
N SER A 24 14.23 12.59 -14.09
CA SER A 24 13.54 12.97 -12.84
C SER A 24 12.08 12.50 -12.75
N SER A 25 11.55 11.88 -13.80
CA SER A 25 10.34 11.07 -13.64
C SER A 25 10.76 9.70 -13.16
N ALA A 26 10.98 9.59 -11.84
CA ALA A 26 10.71 8.32 -11.18
C ALA A 26 9.26 7.98 -11.57
N ASN A 27 9.11 7.12 -12.58
CA ASN A 27 7.86 6.49 -12.91
C ASN A 27 7.46 5.75 -11.64
N CYS A 28 6.70 6.41 -10.78
CA CYS A 28 5.84 5.74 -9.83
C CYS A 28 4.93 4.90 -10.73
N VAL A 29 5.28 3.63 -10.91
CA VAL A 29 4.31 2.64 -11.34
C VAL A 29 3.23 2.68 -10.26
N GLN A 30 2.20 3.49 -10.49
CA GLN A 30 0.99 3.47 -9.70
C GLN A 30 0.25 2.19 -10.11
N THR A 31 0.73 1.03 -9.65
CA THR A 31 -0.15 -0.12 -9.53
C THR A 31 -1.25 0.31 -8.58
N SER A 32 -2.41 0.65 -9.12
CA SER A 32 -3.59 0.98 -8.32
C SER A 32 -3.92 -0.24 -7.48
N ILE A 33 -3.71 -0.15 -6.18
CA ILE A 33 -4.10 -1.19 -5.24
C ILE A 33 -5.60 -1.41 -5.37
N THR A 34 -6.00 -2.68 -5.52
CA THR A 34 -7.41 -3.05 -5.65
C THR A 34 -7.91 -3.76 -4.40
N CYS A 35 -9.21 -3.59 -4.10
CA CYS A 35 -9.84 -4.31 -3.00
C CYS A 35 -9.74 -5.84 -3.16
N PRO A 36 -10.02 -6.45 -4.34
CA PRO A 36 -9.86 -7.88 -4.52
C PRO A 36 -8.44 -8.38 -4.22
N GLU A 37 -7.41 -7.67 -4.68
CA GLU A 37 -6.02 -8.03 -4.41
C GLU A 37 -5.70 -8.02 -2.91
N ALA A 38 -6.20 -7.03 -2.18
CA ALA A 38 -6.03 -6.95 -0.73
C ALA A 38 -6.75 -8.10 0.01
N ILE A 39 -7.94 -8.48 -0.45
CA ILE A 39 -8.71 -9.61 0.08
C ILE A 39 -8.00 -10.94 -0.19
N ASP A 40 -7.53 -11.16 -1.41
CA ASP A 40 -6.76 -12.35 -1.76
C ASP A 40 -5.47 -12.47 -0.93
N THR A 41 -4.83 -11.33 -0.65
CA THR A 41 -3.62 -11.26 0.17
C THR A 41 -3.88 -11.65 1.63
N ILE A 42 -5.06 -11.32 2.20
CA ILE A 42 -5.44 -11.64 3.58
C ILE A 42 -6.20 -12.97 3.70
N MET A 43 -6.52 -13.64 2.58
CA MET A 43 -7.26 -14.92 2.56
C MET A 43 -6.71 -16.00 3.52
N PRO A 44 -5.39 -16.15 3.74
CA PRO A 44 -4.85 -17.10 4.73
C PRO A 44 -5.28 -16.83 6.18
N CYS A 45 -5.87 -15.66 6.46
CA CYS A 45 -6.40 -15.31 7.77
C CYS A 45 -7.82 -15.84 8.04
N LYS A 46 -8.51 -16.39 7.04
CA LYS A 46 -9.89 -16.91 7.20
C LYS A 46 -10.07 -17.83 8.40
N PRO A 47 -9.19 -18.81 8.68
CA PRO A 47 -9.38 -19.71 9.83
C PRO A 47 -9.49 -18.95 11.15
N PHE A 48 -8.66 -17.91 11.33
CA PHE A 48 -8.70 -17.04 12.49
C PHE A 48 -9.90 -16.10 12.47
N LEU A 49 -10.09 -15.37 11.36
CA LEU A 49 -11.07 -14.29 11.23
C LEU A 49 -12.52 -14.78 11.18
N VAL A 50 -12.77 -15.98 10.66
CA VAL A 50 -14.11 -16.52 10.37
C VAL A 50 -14.33 -17.85 11.08
N ASP A 51 -13.42 -18.81 10.90
CA ASP A 51 -13.67 -20.20 11.31
C ASP A 51 -13.44 -20.45 12.82
N GLY A 52 -12.92 -19.45 13.55
CA GLY A 52 -12.89 -19.48 15.00
C GLY A 52 -11.53 -19.85 15.63
N GLU A 53 -10.49 -20.11 14.84
CA GLU A 53 -9.14 -20.44 15.35
C GLU A 53 -8.59 -19.39 16.32
N ASP A 54 -7.95 -19.82 17.41
CA ASP A 54 -7.51 -18.92 18.48
C ASP A 54 -6.40 -17.96 18.05
N ASN A 55 -5.55 -18.38 17.09
CA ASN A 55 -4.36 -17.62 16.68
C ASN A 55 -4.24 -17.50 15.16
N PRO A 56 -3.73 -16.37 14.64
CA PRO A 56 -3.42 -16.24 13.22
C PRO A 56 -2.22 -17.11 12.85
N THR A 57 -2.25 -17.68 11.65
CA THR A 57 -1.11 -18.43 11.11
C THR A 57 0.03 -17.49 10.72
N PRO A 58 1.29 -17.97 10.62
CA PRO A 58 2.39 -17.18 10.08
C PRO A 58 2.12 -16.64 8.67
N MET A 59 1.40 -17.41 7.85
CA MET A 59 1.00 -17.00 6.50
C MET A 59 -0.05 -15.88 6.52
N CYS A 60 -1.00 -15.93 7.46
CA CYS A 60 -1.92 -14.83 7.72
C CYS A 60 -1.17 -13.54 8.08
N CYS A 61 -0.23 -13.60 9.03
CA CYS A 61 0.55 -12.42 9.42
C CYS A 61 1.43 -11.88 8.29
N LYS A 62 1.98 -12.76 7.44
CA LYS A 62 2.68 -12.36 6.22
C LYS A 62 1.76 -11.65 5.23
N GLY A 63 0.53 -12.13 5.05
CA GLY A 63 -0.51 -11.48 4.26
C GLY A 63 -0.85 -10.09 4.80
N LEU A 64 -1.10 -9.98 6.10
CA LEU A 64 -1.38 -8.70 6.76
C LEU A 64 -0.24 -7.69 6.56
N LYS A 65 1.02 -8.14 6.66
CA LYS A 65 2.18 -7.28 6.40
C LYS A 65 2.20 -6.78 4.96
N ARG A 66 1.89 -7.62 3.97
CA ARG A 66 1.79 -7.20 2.56
C ARG A 66 0.67 -6.18 2.35
N VAL A 67 -0.49 -6.38 2.96
CA VAL A 67 -1.59 -5.39 2.91
C VAL A 67 -1.15 -4.07 3.55
N LYS A 68 -0.41 -4.10 4.66
CA LYS A 68 0.17 -2.89 5.24
C LYS A 68 1.10 -2.19 4.24
N ASP A 69 1.91 -2.95 3.51
CA ASP A 69 2.85 -2.41 2.52
C ASP A 69 2.13 -1.87 1.26
N MET A 70 0.84 -2.18 1.07
CA MET A 70 -0.04 -1.51 0.11
C MET A 70 -0.55 -0.17 0.67
N ALA A 71 -0.75 -0.05 1.99
CA ALA A 71 -1.38 1.09 2.64
C ALA A 71 -0.45 2.31 2.87
N ILE A 72 0.45 2.61 1.91
CA ILE A 72 1.53 3.61 2.07
C ILE A 72 1.00 5.04 1.97
N THR A 73 0.11 5.30 1.02
CA THR A 73 -0.45 6.64 0.81
C THR A 73 -1.81 6.78 1.49
N LYS A 74 -2.21 8.02 1.79
CA LYS A 74 -3.55 8.31 2.31
C LYS A 74 -4.67 7.72 1.46
N PRO A 75 -4.72 7.91 0.12
CA PRO A 75 -5.78 7.31 -0.68
C PRO A 75 -5.78 5.77 -0.60
N ASP A 76 -4.62 5.12 -0.54
CA ASP A 76 -4.55 3.65 -0.41
C ASP A 76 -5.14 3.18 0.93
N ARG A 77 -4.82 3.88 2.03
CA ARG A 77 -5.40 3.58 3.35
C ARG A 77 -6.91 3.72 3.36
N GLN A 78 -7.42 4.78 2.75
CA GLN A 78 -8.86 5.03 2.67
C GLN A 78 -9.55 3.96 1.81
N LEU A 79 -8.95 3.59 0.69
CA LEU A 79 -9.44 2.53 -0.20
C LEU A 79 -9.47 1.18 0.52
N LEU A 80 -8.37 0.79 1.18
CA LEU A 80 -8.29 -0.47 1.92
C LEU A 80 -9.24 -0.51 3.13
N CYS A 81 -9.39 0.62 3.82
CA CYS A 81 -10.38 0.74 4.90
C CYS A 81 -11.80 0.50 4.39
N GLU A 82 -12.21 1.17 3.30
CA GLU A 82 -13.54 0.99 2.71
C GLU A 82 -13.73 -0.45 2.22
N CYS A 83 -12.69 -1.03 1.61
CA CYS A 83 -12.68 -2.43 1.18
C CYS A 83 -12.98 -3.39 2.34
N PHE A 84 -12.22 -3.30 3.44
CA PHE A 84 -12.40 -4.19 4.59
C PHE A 84 -13.71 -3.93 5.33
N LYS A 85 -14.14 -2.67 5.40
CA LYS A 85 -15.42 -2.26 5.97
C LYS A 85 -16.60 -2.93 5.25
N GLN A 86 -16.58 -2.95 3.92
CA GLN A 86 -17.68 -3.49 3.11
C GLN A 86 -17.64 -5.02 3.03
N THR A 87 -16.44 -5.59 2.83
CA THR A 87 -16.27 -7.02 2.56
C THR A 87 -16.27 -7.87 3.83
N GLY A 88 -15.68 -7.38 4.93
CA GLY A 88 -15.53 -8.13 6.16
C GLY A 88 -16.84 -8.69 6.72
N PRO A 89 -17.89 -7.87 6.91
CA PRO A 89 -19.20 -8.35 7.36
C PRO A 89 -19.82 -9.35 6.40
N ALA A 90 -19.71 -9.14 5.09
CA ALA A 90 -20.26 -10.03 4.07
C ALA A 90 -19.59 -11.42 4.07
N MET A 91 -18.32 -11.49 4.48
CA MET A 91 -17.57 -12.74 4.63
C MET A 91 -17.73 -13.41 6.00
N GLY A 92 -18.52 -12.83 6.92
CA GLY A 92 -18.69 -13.35 8.27
C GLY A 92 -17.48 -13.14 9.17
N VAL A 93 -16.64 -12.13 8.90
CA VAL A 93 -15.47 -11.83 9.73
C VAL A 93 -15.90 -11.39 11.13
N ASN A 94 -15.29 -12.00 12.15
CA ASN A 94 -15.48 -11.61 13.54
C ASN A 94 -14.80 -10.24 13.81
N PRO A 95 -15.55 -9.20 14.19
CA PRO A 95 -15.00 -7.85 14.39
C PRO A 95 -13.91 -7.79 15.46
N LYS A 96 -14.06 -8.54 16.56
CA LYS A 96 -13.09 -8.55 17.66
C LYS A 96 -11.76 -9.17 17.22
N LYS A 97 -11.83 -10.21 16.39
CA LYS A 97 -10.62 -10.86 15.84
C LYS A 97 -9.95 -9.99 14.79
N ALA A 98 -10.71 -9.32 13.93
CA ALA A 98 -10.17 -8.34 12.98
C ALA A 98 -9.40 -7.23 13.71
N GLU A 99 -9.94 -6.69 14.81
CA GLU A 99 -9.28 -5.67 15.62
C GLU A 99 -8.03 -6.19 16.34
N ALA A 100 -8.03 -7.44 16.82
CA ALA A 100 -6.90 -8.05 17.50
C ALA A 100 -5.75 -8.47 16.56
N LEU A 101 -6.06 -8.74 15.29
CA LEU A 101 -5.13 -9.33 14.32
C LEU A 101 -3.79 -8.57 14.19
N PRO A 102 -3.75 -7.22 14.04
CA PRO A 102 -2.48 -6.49 13.98
C PRO A 102 -1.60 -6.67 15.21
N GLY A 103 -2.21 -6.71 16.40
CA GLY A 103 -1.50 -6.92 17.66
C GLY A 103 -0.88 -8.31 17.74
N LEU A 104 -1.66 -9.35 17.41
CA LEU A 104 -1.21 -10.75 17.42
C LEU A 104 -0.09 -10.99 16.39
N CYS A 105 -0.18 -10.35 15.23
CA CYS A 105 0.85 -10.43 14.19
C CYS A 105 2.04 -9.48 14.42
N GLN A 106 2.02 -8.66 15.47
CA GLN A 106 3.04 -7.64 15.76
C GLN A 106 3.24 -6.66 14.59
N VAL A 107 2.18 -6.37 13.84
CA VAL A 107 2.18 -5.44 12.72
C VAL A 107 1.57 -4.12 13.17
N LYS A 108 2.37 -3.05 13.16
CA LYS A 108 1.86 -1.68 13.30
C LYS A 108 1.07 -1.29 12.06
N PHE A 109 -0.23 -1.59 12.04
CA PHE A 109 -1.11 -1.30 10.92
C PHE A 109 -1.55 0.17 10.94
N PRO A 110 -1.63 0.86 9.78
CA PRO A 110 -1.77 2.32 9.75
C PRO A 110 -3.17 2.84 10.11
N PHE A 111 -4.15 1.96 10.28
CA PHE A 111 -5.50 2.31 10.73
C PHE A 111 -6.15 1.15 11.51
N PRO A 112 -7.21 1.40 12.29
CA PRO A 112 -7.93 0.33 12.97
C PRO A 112 -8.72 -0.52 11.96
N ILE A 113 -8.61 -1.84 12.03
CA ILE A 113 -9.44 -2.75 11.22
C ILE A 113 -10.79 -2.92 11.92
N LYS A 114 -11.73 -2.02 11.61
CA LYS A 114 -13.09 -1.99 12.19
C LYS A 114 -14.12 -1.81 11.07
N PHE A 115 -15.33 -2.29 11.31
CA PHE A 115 -16.44 -2.14 10.35
C PHE A 115 -17.30 -0.89 10.64
N ASP A 116 -17.25 -0.36 11.87
CA ASP A 116 -17.85 0.92 12.23
C ASP A 116 -16.78 2.00 12.39
N ILE A 117 -16.14 2.34 11.28
CA ILE A 117 -15.12 3.39 11.19
C ILE A 117 -15.45 4.34 10.04
N ASP A 118 -15.14 5.61 10.24
CA ASP A 118 -15.15 6.62 9.18
C ASP A 118 -13.79 6.61 8.47
N CYS A 119 -13.69 5.87 7.36
CA CYS A 119 -12.46 5.73 6.59
C CYS A 119 -11.94 7.06 6.05
N LYS A 120 -12.79 8.08 5.86
CA LYS A 120 -12.36 9.39 5.36
C LYS A 120 -11.47 10.13 6.35
N LYS A 121 -11.57 9.81 7.64
CA LYS A 121 -10.75 10.41 8.72
C LYS A 121 -9.36 9.80 8.83
N ILE A 122 -9.03 8.76 8.05
CA ILE A 122 -7.68 8.20 8.01
C ILE A 122 -6.77 9.17 7.26
N ALA A 123 -5.81 9.76 7.98
CA ALA A 123 -4.89 10.77 7.45
C ALA A 123 -3.42 10.30 7.46
N TYR A 124 -2.99 9.60 8.51
CA TYR A 124 -1.60 9.26 8.81
C TYR A 124 -1.10 8.01 8.10
#